data_AF-U7D8B6-F1
#
_entry.id   AF-U7D8B6-F1
#
_cell.length_a   1.000
_cell.length_b   1.000
_cell.length_c   1.000
_cell.angle_alpha   90.00
_cell.angle_beta   90.00
_cell.angle_gamma   90.00
#
_symmetry.space_group_name_H-M   'P 1'
#
loop_
_entity.id
_entity.type
_entity.pdbx_description
1 polymer ?
#
loop_
_entity_poly.entity_id
_entity_poly.type
_entity_poly.pdbx_seq_one_letter_code
_entity_poly.pdbx_strand_id
1 'polypeptide(L)'
;MSPPYPAPFEEFEPTLWHTKKRLFKNIAAPYVVGRAHGVEGRIIYHNLTDEVNEDIPFLDKILLEYQIGDRGYVIFSVRDIFEAPYSFSHAGFGNITGELGERISRRIVKFFLKHLSDSGKTGGIFDKRFNPQKKNGYLVANTDTYVLKIDEYPNLVILEKDKIPPWQYTCIKELDGLFDYRYGNERHILVLETKLDKLQINCAKLKDNLFSPLEKLLPDAHFHYILFSSEHALYKHIQKYPILREKPLEIYTALKEQGISTIFFTFNESRDAFDRMAHHLVTQYSRIGYQTVEFSGRIVMDHHKIAIYNNGENPFLYLEKDKKLGYWRETPFK
;
A
#
# COMPACT_ATOMS: atom_id res chain seq x y z
N MET A 1 15.78 -32.93 20.54
CA MET A 1 15.25 -31.55 20.69
C MET A 1 16.02 -30.69 19.73
N SER A 2 15.42 -30.33 18.59
CA SER A 2 16.02 -29.36 17.67
C SER A 2 16.04 -27.99 18.36
N PRO A 3 17.08 -27.16 18.17
CA PRO A 3 17.14 -25.85 18.80
C PRO A 3 15.92 -25.01 18.38
N PRO A 4 15.43 -24.09 19.24
CA PRO A 4 14.44 -23.12 18.80
C PRO A 4 15.06 -22.37 17.62
N TYR A 5 14.38 -22.37 16.48
CA TYR A 5 14.81 -21.56 15.35
C TYR A 5 14.95 -20.12 15.86
N PRO A 6 16.05 -19.40 15.55
CA PRO A 6 16.16 -17.98 15.91
C PRO A 6 14.95 -17.23 15.34
N ALA A 7 14.46 -16.23 16.08
CA ALA A 7 13.28 -15.49 15.67
C ALA A 7 13.52 -14.86 14.28
N PRO A 8 12.58 -14.99 13.33
CA PRO A 8 12.85 -14.76 11.91
C PRO A 8 13.29 -13.34 11.55
N PHE A 9 13.05 -12.37 12.45
CA PHE A 9 13.32 -10.95 12.21
C PHE A 9 14.32 -10.34 13.18
N GLU A 10 14.87 -11.12 14.13
CA GLU A 10 15.73 -10.61 15.21
C GLU A 10 16.95 -9.83 14.67
N GLU A 11 17.55 -10.30 13.59
CA GLU A 11 18.72 -9.65 12.97
C GLU A 11 18.40 -8.32 12.26
N PHE A 12 17.12 -8.01 12.03
CA PHE A 12 16.67 -6.78 11.37
C PHE A 12 16.22 -5.71 12.38
N GLU A 13 16.10 -6.07 13.65
CA GLU A 13 15.69 -5.16 14.70
C GLU A 13 16.83 -4.21 15.12
N PRO A 14 16.50 -2.99 15.57
CA PRO A 14 17.47 -2.11 16.20
C PRO A 14 18.13 -2.78 17.40
N THR A 15 19.45 -2.68 17.49
CA THR A 15 20.25 -3.24 18.59
C THR A 15 20.95 -2.12 19.34
N LEU A 16 21.00 -2.22 20.66
CA LEU A 16 21.70 -1.26 21.50
C LEU A 16 23.22 -1.39 21.32
N TRP A 17 23.88 -0.33 20.85
CA TRP A 17 25.30 -0.37 20.55
C TRP A 17 26.15 -0.06 21.78
N HIS A 18 26.67 -1.11 22.42
CA HIS A 18 27.63 -0.99 23.52
C HIS A 18 29.06 -0.92 22.97
N THR A 19 29.61 0.27 22.75
CA THR A 19 31.05 0.38 22.47
C THR A 19 31.85 0.62 23.75
N LYS A 20 32.92 -0.15 23.96
CA LYS A 20 33.99 0.15 24.93
C LYS A 20 34.90 1.31 24.48
N LYS A 21 34.68 1.87 23.27
CA LYS A 21 35.52 2.91 22.66
C LYS A 21 34.96 4.31 22.99
N ARG A 22 35.87 5.25 23.26
CA ARG A 22 35.62 6.67 23.59
C ARG A 22 34.78 7.50 22.59
N LEU A 23 34.24 6.90 21.52
CA LEU A 23 33.55 7.59 20.42
C LEU A 23 32.24 8.27 20.85
N PHE A 24 31.59 7.78 21.91
CA PHE A 24 30.32 8.31 22.43
C PHE A 24 30.45 8.76 23.89
N LYS A 25 31.58 9.36 24.27
CA LYS A 25 31.92 9.69 25.67
C LYS A 25 30.84 10.44 26.47
N ASN A 26 29.87 11.08 25.82
CA ASN A 26 28.78 11.84 26.44
C ASN A 26 27.39 11.56 25.81
N ILE A 27 27.21 10.42 25.12
CA ILE A 27 25.92 10.07 24.50
C ILE A 27 25.52 8.69 25.03
N ALA A 28 24.27 8.55 25.48
CA ALA A 28 23.70 7.24 25.81
C ALA A 28 23.89 6.27 24.65
N ALA A 29 24.10 4.98 24.93
CA ALA A 29 24.35 3.98 23.90
C ALA A 29 23.28 4.06 22.79
N PRO A 30 23.67 4.31 21.52
CA PRO A 30 22.69 4.52 20.46
C PRO A 30 22.11 3.18 19.99
N TYR A 31 20.88 3.20 19.50
CA TYR A 31 20.32 2.07 18.75
C TYR A 31 20.76 2.14 17.30
N VAL A 32 21.45 1.08 16.85
CA VAL A 32 21.92 0.90 15.49
C VAL A 32 21.13 -0.20 14.80
N VAL A 33 21.11 -0.20 13.47
CA VAL A 33 20.65 -1.38 12.75
C VAL A 33 21.79 -2.08 12.03
N GLY A 34 21.90 -3.39 12.25
CA GLY A 34 23.06 -4.19 11.87
C GLY A 34 23.13 -4.54 10.38
N ARG A 35 21.98 -4.55 9.68
CA ARG A 35 21.87 -4.74 8.23
C ARG A 35 21.04 -3.62 7.62
N ALA A 36 21.42 -3.20 6.42
CA ALA A 36 20.60 -2.32 5.60
C ALA A 36 19.41 -3.11 5.05
N HIS A 37 18.23 -2.51 5.11
CA HIS A 37 16.95 -3.13 4.74
C HIS A 37 16.53 -2.74 3.32
N GLY A 38 17.35 -1.97 2.60
CA GLY A 38 17.04 -1.53 1.25
C GLY A 38 17.09 -2.70 0.28
N VAL A 39 15.93 -3.10 -0.23
CA VAL A 39 15.87 -3.90 -1.46
C VAL A 39 16.01 -2.93 -2.62
N GLU A 40 17.08 -3.08 -3.41
CA GLU A 40 17.27 -2.28 -4.60
C GLU A 40 16.29 -2.68 -5.69
N GLY A 41 15.56 -1.69 -6.20
CA GLY A 41 14.74 -1.82 -7.38
C GLY A 41 14.93 -0.65 -8.33
N ARG A 42 14.34 -0.78 -9.52
CA ARG A 42 14.33 0.28 -10.54
C ARG A 42 12.93 0.52 -11.06
N ILE A 43 12.63 1.78 -11.35
CA ILE A 43 11.35 2.21 -11.92
C ILE A 43 11.44 2.13 -13.44
N ILE A 44 10.43 1.55 -14.07
CA ILE A 44 10.26 1.52 -15.51
C ILE A 44 8.96 2.23 -15.85
N TYR A 45 9.06 3.16 -16.80
CA TYR A 45 7.95 3.95 -17.30
C TYR A 45 7.50 3.37 -18.63
N HIS A 46 6.23 3.04 -18.74
CA HIS A 46 5.65 2.48 -19.95
C HIS A 46 4.62 3.45 -20.54
N ASN A 47 4.60 3.56 -21.87
CA ASN A 47 3.53 4.19 -22.63
C ASN A 47 2.53 3.14 -23.12
N LEU A 48 1.32 3.58 -23.45
CA LEU A 48 0.24 2.72 -23.96
C LEU A 48 0.59 1.97 -25.26
N THR A 49 1.56 2.48 -26.01
CA THR A 49 2.02 1.98 -27.32
C THR A 49 3.32 1.19 -27.25
N ASP A 50 3.90 1.01 -26.05
CA ASP A 50 5.13 0.23 -25.92
C ASP A 50 4.86 -1.27 -26.15
N GLU A 51 5.86 -2.00 -26.64
CA GLU A 51 5.76 -3.43 -27.02
C GLU A 51 5.16 -4.30 -25.90
N VAL A 52 5.51 -4.00 -24.64
CA VAL A 52 4.98 -4.69 -23.45
C VAL A 52 3.44 -4.63 -23.35
N ASN A 53 2.81 -3.67 -24.01
CA ASN A 53 1.37 -3.39 -23.97
C ASN A 53 0.62 -3.75 -25.27
N GLU A 54 1.28 -4.34 -26.28
CA GLU A 54 0.64 -4.61 -27.59
C GLU A 54 -0.53 -5.59 -27.48
N ASP A 55 -0.35 -6.69 -26.74
CA ASP A 55 -1.34 -7.76 -26.61
C ASP A 55 -2.15 -7.70 -25.29
N ILE A 56 -1.98 -6.64 -24.50
CA ILE A 56 -2.66 -6.47 -23.23
C ILE A 56 -3.98 -5.70 -23.43
N PRO A 57 -5.12 -6.18 -22.89
CA PRO A 57 -6.38 -5.45 -22.91
C PRO A 57 -6.20 -4.02 -22.39
N PHE A 58 -6.90 -3.05 -22.98
CA PHE A 58 -6.66 -1.63 -22.73
C PHE A 58 -6.59 -1.24 -21.25
N LEU A 59 -7.54 -1.72 -20.43
CA LEU A 59 -7.58 -1.44 -19.00
C LEU A 59 -6.40 -2.07 -18.23
N ASP A 60 -5.86 -3.17 -18.72
CA ASP A 60 -4.80 -3.90 -18.04
C ASP A 60 -3.40 -3.46 -18.50
N LYS A 61 -3.31 -2.52 -19.47
CA LYS A 61 -2.05 -1.94 -19.94
C LYS A 61 -1.27 -1.32 -18.80
N ILE A 62 0.03 -1.61 -18.79
CA ILE A 62 0.98 -1.24 -17.74
C ILE A 62 1.47 0.18 -18.01
N LEU A 63 1.47 1.03 -16.98
CA LEU A 63 1.95 2.42 -17.05
C LEU A 63 3.22 2.62 -16.21
N LEU A 64 3.30 1.93 -15.08
CA LEU A 64 4.47 1.92 -14.20
C LEU A 64 4.75 0.51 -13.72
N GLU A 65 6.02 0.16 -13.79
CA GLU A 65 6.55 -1.10 -13.28
C GLU A 65 7.73 -0.82 -12.34
N TYR A 66 7.83 -1.62 -11.28
CA TYR A 66 8.95 -1.62 -10.36
C TYR A 66 9.65 -2.95 -10.48
N GLN A 67 10.94 -2.94 -10.83
CA GLN A 67 11.71 -4.15 -11.02
C GLN A 67 12.66 -4.37 -9.85
N ILE A 68 12.63 -5.58 -9.28
CA ILE A 68 13.54 -6.03 -8.21
C ILE A 68 14.27 -7.28 -8.73
N GLY A 69 15.58 -7.16 -8.93
CA GLY A 69 16.37 -8.19 -9.61
C GLY A 69 15.89 -8.40 -11.04
N ASP A 70 15.60 -9.65 -11.41
CA ASP A 70 15.07 -10.04 -12.73
C ASP A 70 13.54 -9.97 -12.81
N ARG A 71 12.85 -9.61 -11.73
CA ARG A 71 11.37 -9.65 -11.65
C ARG A 71 10.75 -8.27 -11.77
N GLY A 72 9.90 -8.10 -12.77
CA GLY A 72 9.02 -6.95 -12.95
C GLY A 72 7.74 -7.04 -12.12
N TYR A 73 7.36 -5.95 -11.46
CA TYR A 73 6.11 -5.85 -10.71
C TYR A 73 5.31 -4.64 -11.20
N VAL A 74 4.11 -4.86 -11.72
CA VAL A 74 3.19 -3.78 -12.07
C VAL A 74 2.82 -2.99 -10.80
N ILE A 75 3.07 -1.68 -10.88
CA ILE A 75 2.69 -0.70 -9.86
C ILE A 75 1.41 0.00 -10.28
N PHE A 76 1.30 0.42 -11.54
CA PHE A 76 0.12 1.14 -12.03
C PHE A 76 -0.25 0.68 -13.44
N SER A 77 -1.53 0.42 -13.64
CA SER A 77 -2.16 0.12 -14.92
C SER A 77 -3.16 1.21 -15.32
N VAL A 78 -3.71 1.12 -16.52
CA VAL A 78 -4.80 2.02 -16.97
C VAL A 78 -6.03 1.91 -16.09
N ARG A 79 -6.39 0.69 -15.66
CA ARG A 79 -7.51 0.43 -14.74
C ARG A 79 -7.35 1.19 -13.43
N ASP A 80 -6.15 1.14 -12.85
CA ASP A 80 -5.86 1.84 -11.59
C ASP A 80 -6.11 3.35 -11.70
N ILE A 81 -5.92 3.96 -12.88
CA ILE A 81 -6.22 5.38 -13.10
C ILE A 81 -7.71 5.67 -12.97
N PHE A 82 -8.56 4.78 -13.47
CA PHE A 82 -10.02 4.94 -13.43
C PHE A 82 -10.62 4.56 -12.08
N GLU A 83 -9.97 3.68 -11.33
CA GLU A 83 -10.41 3.23 -10.01
C GLU A 83 -9.90 4.14 -8.88
N ALA A 84 -8.93 5.03 -9.14
CA ALA A 84 -8.36 5.90 -8.12
C ALA A 84 -9.41 6.85 -7.49
N PRO A 85 -9.44 7.01 -6.16
CA PRO A 85 -10.39 7.87 -5.46
C PRO A 85 -10.00 9.36 -5.51
N TYR A 86 -8.97 9.72 -6.27
CA TYR A 86 -8.46 11.08 -6.41
C TYR A 86 -8.19 11.43 -7.87
N SER A 87 -8.16 12.73 -8.16
CA SER A 87 -7.86 13.22 -9.51
C SER A 87 -6.37 13.12 -9.85
N PHE A 88 -6.06 12.70 -11.08
CA PHE A 88 -4.72 12.80 -11.68
C PHE A 88 -4.43 14.23 -12.15
N SER A 89 -4.05 15.09 -11.22
CA SER A 89 -3.68 16.49 -11.47
C SER A 89 -2.57 16.95 -10.53
N HIS A 90 -2.00 18.13 -10.78
CA HIS A 90 -1.00 18.73 -9.88
C HIS A 90 -1.50 18.87 -8.44
N ALA A 91 -2.80 19.15 -8.23
CA ALA A 91 -3.39 19.23 -6.90
C ALA A 91 -3.43 17.86 -6.18
N GLY A 92 -3.43 16.76 -6.95
CA GLY A 92 -3.46 15.39 -6.43
C GLY A 92 -2.09 14.75 -6.21
N PHE A 93 -0.98 15.46 -6.47
CA PHE A 93 0.38 14.89 -6.39
C PHE A 93 0.70 14.26 -5.03
N GLY A 94 0.24 14.87 -3.92
CA GLY A 94 0.42 14.29 -2.59
C GLY A 94 -0.18 12.90 -2.47
N ASN A 95 -1.41 12.71 -2.94
CA ASN A 95 -2.11 11.43 -2.90
C ASN A 95 -1.46 10.41 -3.84
N ILE A 96 -1.11 10.82 -5.07
CA ILE A 96 -0.43 9.95 -6.04
C ILE A 96 0.90 9.45 -5.47
N THR A 97 1.72 10.35 -4.90
CA THR A 97 3.02 9.97 -4.32
C THR A 97 2.88 9.08 -3.09
N GLY A 98 1.88 9.32 -2.24
CA GLY A 98 1.54 8.44 -1.12
C GLY A 98 1.23 7.02 -1.60
N GLU A 99 0.30 6.88 -2.54
CA GLU A 99 -0.10 5.57 -3.07
C GLU A 99 1.05 4.84 -3.79
N LEU A 100 1.87 5.57 -4.56
CA LEU A 100 3.08 5.01 -5.18
C LEU A 100 4.03 4.43 -4.12
N GLY A 101 4.25 5.17 -3.03
CA GLY A 101 5.04 4.71 -1.90
C GLY A 101 4.52 3.39 -1.32
N GLU A 102 3.22 3.32 -1.05
CA GLU A 102 2.56 2.11 -0.51
C GLU A 102 2.64 0.92 -1.48
N ARG A 103 2.41 1.15 -2.77
CA ARG A 103 2.49 0.09 -3.79
C ARG A 103 3.91 -0.46 -3.88
N ILE A 104 4.94 0.40 -3.92
CA ILE A 104 6.35 0.00 -3.98
C ILE A 104 6.77 -0.72 -2.69
N SER A 105 6.48 -0.15 -1.51
CA SER A 105 6.85 -0.74 -0.22
C SER A 105 6.25 -2.14 -0.06
N ARG A 106 5.00 -2.34 -0.48
CA ARG A 106 4.37 -3.68 -0.50
C ARG A 106 5.10 -4.67 -1.41
N ARG A 107 5.57 -4.25 -2.60
CA ARG A 107 6.35 -5.14 -3.49
C ARG A 107 7.68 -5.53 -2.86
N ILE A 108 8.36 -4.56 -2.25
CA ILE A 108 9.63 -4.79 -1.56
C ILE A 108 9.42 -5.76 -0.40
N VAL A 109 8.42 -5.55 0.46
CA VAL A 109 8.16 -6.45 1.60
C VAL A 109 7.78 -7.85 1.14
N LYS A 110 6.95 -8.00 0.09
CA LYS A 110 6.64 -9.32 -0.48
C LYS A 110 7.88 -10.01 -1.02
N PHE A 111 8.75 -9.28 -1.71
CA PHE A 111 10.01 -9.82 -2.21
C PHE A 111 10.92 -10.24 -1.05
N PHE A 112 11.09 -9.37 -0.05
CA PHE A 112 11.87 -9.63 1.16
C PHE A 112 11.40 -10.92 1.85
N LEU A 113 10.11 -11.03 2.18
CA LEU A 113 9.56 -12.22 2.87
C LEU A 113 9.72 -13.50 2.06
N LYS A 114 9.67 -13.44 0.73
CA LYS A 114 9.85 -14.61 -0.14
C LYS A 114 11.29 -15.13 -0.13
N HIS A 115 12.28 -14.28 0.12
CA HIS A 115 13.71 -14.65 0.07
C HIS A 115 14.40 -14.55 1.44
N LEU A 116 13.64 -14.26 2.51
CA LEU A 116 14.16 -14.15 3.86
C LEU A 116 14.69 -15.50 4.37
N SER A 117 13.93 -16.58 4.17
CA SER A 117 14.31 -17.92 4.61
C SER A 117 13.58 -19.01 3.84
N ASP A 118 14.26 -20.10 3.53
CA ASP A 118 13.67 -21.30 2.91
C ASP A 118 12.60 -21.97 3.80
N SER A 119 12.67 -21.75 5.12
CA SER A 119 11.70 -22.27 6.09
C SER A 119 10.47 -21.36 6.24
N GLY A 120 10.51 -20.16 5.68
CA GLY A 120 9.45 -19.17 5.75
C GLY A 120 8.49 -19.23 4.58
N LYS A 121 7.19 -19.01 4.84
CA LYS A 121 6.16 -18.99 3.79
C LYS A 121 5.13 -17.90 4.06
N THR A 122 4.72 -17.18 3.02
CA THR A 122 3.56 -16.29 3.10
C THR A 122 2.26 -17.12 3.18
N GLY A 123 1.32 -16.69 4.01
CA GLY A 123 0.06 -17.38 4.25
C GLY A 123 -1.18 -16.51 4.01
N GLY A 124 -2.36 -17.14 4.07
CA GLY A 124 -3.65 -16.46 4.11
C GLY A 124 -3.96 -15.68 2.84
N ILE A 125 -4.43 -14.44 2.98
CA ILE A 125 -4.76 -13.54 1.86
C ILE A 125 -3.53 -13.10 1.04
N PHE A 126 -2.33 -13.50 1.45
CA PHE A 126 -1.05 -13.19 0.80
C PHE A 126 -0.38 -14.43 0.18
N ASP A 127 -1.07 -15.57 0.19
CA ASP A 127 -0.63 -16.76 -0.52
C ASP A 127 -1.36 -16.94 -1.85
N LYS A 128 -0.82 -17.84 -2.70
CA LYS A 128 -1.31 -18.07 -4.08
C LYS A 128 -2.74 -18.60 -4.17
N ARG A 129 -3.34 -19.06 -3.08
CA ARG A 129 -4.70 -19.62 -3.02
C ARG A 129 -5.75 -18.53 -2.85
N PHE A 130 -5.37 -17.36 -2.32
CA PHE A 130 -6.28 -16.23 -2.23
C PHE A 130 -6.56 -15.66 -3.62
N ASN A 131 -7.85 -15.45 -3.94
CA ASN A 131 -8.25 -14.88 -5.22
C ASN A 131 -8.43 -13.35 -5.10
N PRO A 132 -7.52 -12.53 -5.68
CA PRO A 132 -7.61 -11.07 -5.65
C PRO A 132 -8.67 -10.49 -6.60
N GLN A 133 -9.62 -11.27 -7.08
CA GLN A 133 -10.82 -10.76 -7.77
C GLN A 133 -12.09 -10.88 -6.91
N LYS A 134 -12.04 -11.60 -5.77
CA LYS A 134 -13.18 -11.81 -4.86
C LYS A 134 -12.97 -11.21 -3.47
N LYS A 135 -12.16 -10.15 -3.39
CA LYS A 135 -11.60 -9.63 -2.14
C LYS A 135 -12.36 -8.46 -1.50
N ASN A 136 -13.15 -7.70 -2.27
CA ASN A 136 -13.72 -6.46 -1.77
C ASN A 136 -14.78 -6.80 -0.71
N GLY A 137 -14.66 -6.22 0.47
CA GLY A 137 -15.47 -6.55 1.63
C GLY A 137 -15.14 -7.90 2.29
N TYR A 138 -14.06 -8.58 1.88
CA TYR A 138 -13.68 -9.87 2.46
C TYR A 138 -13.31 -9.73 3.93
N LEU A 139 -14.01 -10.46 4.79
CA LEU A 139 -13.73 -10.53 6.23
C LEU A 139 -12.52 -11.43 6.49
N VAL A 140 -11.45 -10.84 7.00
CA VAL A 140 -10.21 -11.56 7.34
C VAL A 140 -10.30 -12.16 8.74
N ALA A 141 -10.76 -11.37 9.71
CA ALA A 141 -10.96 -11.79 11.09
C ALA A 141 -12.09 -10.97 11.73
N ASN A 142 -12.73 -11.53 12.75
CA ASN A 142 -13.89 -10.93 13.39
C ASN A 142 -13.98 -11.37 14.86
N THR A 143 -14.29 -10.44 15.74
CA THR A 143 -14.60 -10.67 17.17
C THR A 143 -15.88 -9.93 17.55
N ASP A 144 -16.27 -9.96 18.82
CA ASP A 144 -17.44 -9.19 19.29
C ASP A 144 -17.24 -7.68 19.23
N THR A 145 -15.98 -7.20 19.21
CA THR A 145 -15.64 -5.77 19.24
C THR A 145 -15.01 -5.28 17.95
N TYR A 146 -14.28 -6.11 17.21
CA TYR A 146 -13.51 -5.66 16.05
C TYR A 146 -13.75 -6.52 14.81
N VAL A 147 -13.60 -5.89 13.66
CA VAL A 147 -13.57 -6.56 12.35
C VAL A 147 -12.30 -6.13 11.63
N LEU A 148 -11.56 -7.10 11.10
CA LEU A 148 -10.54 -6.87 10.09
C LEU A 148 -11.09 -7.31 8.75
N LYS A 149 -11.19 -6.39 7.80
CA LYS A 149 -11.64 -6.70 6.45
C LYS A 149 -10.75 -6.07 5.40
N ILE A 150 -10.82 -6.59 4.19
CA ILE A 150 -10.31 -5.94 3.00
C ILE A 150 -11.39 -4.97 2.54
N ASP A 151 -11.06 -3.67 2.53
CA ASP A 151 -11.97 -2.67 1.99
C ASP A 151 -11.81 -2.65 0.47
N GLU A 152 -10.61 -2.30 0.03
CA GLU A 152 -10.15 -2.37 -1.34
C GLU A 152 -8.75 -3.00 -1.34
N TYR A 153 -8.57 -4.19 -1.91
CA TYR A 153 -7.26 -4.82 -1.83
C TYR A 153 -6.20 -4.02 -2.58
N PRO A 154 -5.00 -3.88 -2.00
CA PRO A 154 -4.51 -4.61 -0.81
C PRO A 154 -4.73 -3.88 0.52
N ASN A 155 -5.51 -2.79 0.56
CA ASN A 155 -5.77 -2.02 1.76
C ASN A 155 -6.74 -2.77 2.68
N LEU A 156 -6.36 -2.85 3.96
CA LEU A 156 -7.16 -3.44 5.01
C LEU A 156 -7.62 -2.36 5.97
N VAL A 157 -8.79 -2.58 6.55
CA VAL A 157 -9.35 -1.69 7.57
C VAL A 157 -9.70 -2.48 8.81
N ILE A 158 -9.41 -1.87 9.95
CA ILE A 158 -9.88 -2.30 11.25
C ILE A 158 -11.11 -1.46 11.59
N LEU A 159 -12.23 -2.14 11.81
CA LEU A 159 -13.48 -1.54 12.23
C LEU A 159 -13.76 -1.92 13.68
N GLU A 160 -14.22 -0.96 14.48
CA GLU A 160 -14.81 -1.20 15.80
C GLU A 160 -16.34 -1.32 15.67
N LYS A 161 -16.91 -2.29 16.39
CA LYS A 161 -18.34 -2.55 16.46
C LYS A 161 -18.96 -1.80 17.62
N ASP A 162 -20.08 -1.13 17.35
CA ASP A 162 -20.93 -0.61 18.40
C ASP A 162 -21.55 -1.74 19.23
N LYS A 163 -21.83 -1.45 20.51
CA LYS A 163 -22.34 -2.45 21.48
C LYS A 163 -23.81 -2.81 21.30
N ILE A 164 -24.56 -2.11 20.44
CA ILE A 164 -26.02 -2.24 20.30
C ILE A 164 -26.38 -2.61 18.85
N PRO A 165 -27.06 -3.74 18.61
CA PRO A 165 -27.55 -4.11 17.29
C PRO A 165 -28.70 -3.20 16.78
N PRO A 166 -28.82 -2.95 15.46
CA PRO A 166 -27.88 -3.39 14.41
C PRO A 166 -26.53 -2.67 14.54
N TRP A 167 -25.43 -3.44 14.48
CA TRP A 167 -24.09 -2.92 14.72
C TRP A 167 -23.75 -1.84 13.70
N GLN A 168 -23.37 -0.67 14.19
CA GLN A 168 -22.64 0.31 13.39
C GLN A 168 -21.16 0.02 13.50
N TYR A 169 -20.44 0.37 12.45
CA TYR A 169 -19.00 0.14 12.34
C TYR A 169 -18.30 1.48 12.21
N THR A 170 -17.31 1.71 13.05
CA THR A 170 -16.41 2.86 12.95
C THR A 170 -15.05 2.40 12.44
N CYS A 171 -14.57 2.99 11.33
CA CYS A 171 -13.20 2.75 10.88
C CYS A 171 -12.23 3.40 11.85
N ILE A 172 -11.43 2.59 12.55
CA ILE A 172 -10.47 3.08 13.54
C ILE A 172 -9.04 3.16 12.98
N LYS A 173 -8.73 2.35 11.96
CA LYS A 173 -7.42 2.32 11.32
C LYS A 173 -7.49 1.70 9.92
N GLU A 174 -6.87 2.37 8.96
CA GLU A 174 -6.53 1.84 7.64
C GLU A 174 -5.06 1.39 7.65
N LEU A 175 -4.77 0.30 6.94
CA LEU A 175 -3.45 -0.33 6.87
C LEU A 175 -2.88 -0.25 5.45
N ASP A 176 -1.71 0.37 5.32
CA ASP A 176 -0.96 0.43 4.07
C ASP A 176 -0.53 -0.98 3.61
N GLY A 177 -0.31 -1.89 4.55
CA GLY A 177 -0.18 -3.31 4.27
C GLY A 177 -0.25 -4.19 5.52
N LEU A 178 -0.66 -5.42 5.32
CA LEU A 178 -0.57 -6.50 6.29
C LEU A 178 0.11 -7.68 5.60
N PHE A 179 0.84 -8.52 6.32
CA PHE A 179 1.42 -9.75 5.77
C PHE A 179 1.32 -10.87 6.81
N ASP A 180 0.85 -12.04 6.40
CA ASP A 180 0.85 -13.26 7.22
C ASP A 180 2.06 -14.09 6.78
N TYR A 181 3.00 -14.29 7.69
CA TYR A 181 4.23 -15.03 7.48
C TYR A 181 4.32 -16.17 8.50
N ARG A 182 4.52 -17.39 7.99
CA ARG A 182 4.69 -18.59 8.80
C ARG A 182 6.15 -18.98 8.82
N TYR A 183 6.70 -19.14 10.01
CA TYR A 183 8.07 -19.57 10.22
C TYR A 183 8.12 -20.61 11.33
N GLY A 184 8.57 -21.82 11.01
CA GLY A 184 8.35 -22.97 11.88
C GLY A 184 6.85 -23.20 12.14
N ASN A 185 6.47 -23.28 13.42
CA ASN A 185 5.07 -23.40 13.85
C ASN A 185 4.44 -22.07 14.26
N GLU A 186 5.17 -20.96 14.13
CA GLU A 186 4.73 -19.65 14.60
C GLU A 186 4.07 -18.86 13.47
N ARG A 187 3.10 -18.03 13.86
CA ARG A 187 2.43 -17.07 12.99
C ARG A 187 2.98 -15.68 13.28
N HIS A 188 3.50 -15.03 12.26
CA HIS A 188 3.97 -13.65 12.35
C HIS A 188 3.09 -12.76 11.46
N ILE A 189 2.52 -11.72 12.06
CA ILE A 189 1.72 -10.71 11.38
C ILE A 189 2.55 -9.44 11.28
N LEU A 190 2.90 -9.06 10.06
CA LEU A 190 3.66 -7.86 9.78
C LEU A 190 2.72 -6.77 9.31
N VAL A 191 2.64 -5.68 10.07
CA VAL A 191 1.89 -4.48 9.71
C VAL A 191 2.84 -3.48 9.08
N LEU A 192 2.54 -3.07 7.85
CA LEU A 192 3.31 -2.10 7.09
C LEU A 192 2.67 -0.71 7.21
N GLU A 193 3.51 0.28 7.46
CA GLU A 193 3.19 1.70 7.35
C GLU A 193 4.26 2.37 6.47
N THR A 194 3.83 3.25 5.58
CA THR A 194 4.65 3.97 4.61
C THR A 194 4.59 5.48 4.87
N LYS A 195 5.75 6.13 4.96
CA LYS A 195 5.88 7.58 5.17
C LYS A 195 7.10 8.12 4.39
N LEU A 196 6.88 8.82 3.29
CA LEU A 196 8.00 9.28 2.43
C LEU A 196 8.90 10.33 3.11
N ASP A 197 8.30 11.32 3.81
CA ASP A 197 9.03 12.50 4.28
C ASP A 197 9.05 12.66 5.81
N LYS A 198 7.89 12.91 6.43
CA LYS A 198 7.79 13.18 7.88
C LYS A 198 7.09 12.05 8.61
N LEU A 199 7.72 11.58 9.68
CA LEU A 199 7.16 10.58 10.59
C LEU A 199 6.21 11.23 11.60
N GLN A 200 4.99 11.53 11.17
CA GLN A 200 3.91 11.99 12.05
C GLN A 200 3.14 10.79 12.62
N ILE A 201 3.84 9.97 13.40
CA ILE A 201 3.27 8.76 14.01
C ILE A 201 3.03 9.03 15.49
N ASN A 202 1.81 8.77 15.94
CA ASN A 202 1.45 8.82 17.36
C ASN A 202 1.53 7.40 17.94
N CYS A 203 2.52 7.16 18.80
CA CYS A 203 2.79 5.85 19.38
C CYS A 203 1.63 5.33 20.25
N ALA A 204 0.92 6.23 20.97
CA ALA A 204 -0.26 5.83 21.75
C ALA A 204 -1.38 5.34 20.81
N LYS A 205 -1.61 6.03 19.68
CA LYS A 205 -2.59 5.58 18.68
C LYS A 205 -2.19 4.27 18.01
N LEU A 206 -0.90 4.00 17.80
CA LEU A 206 -0.45 2.70 17.27
C LEU A 206 -0.82 1.56 18.22
N LYS A 207 -0.70 1.78 19.53
CA LYS A 207 -1.14 0.79 20.51
C LYS A 207 -2.66 0.61 20.46
N ASP A 208 -3.40 1.70 20.68
CA ASP A 208 -4.82 1.63 20.99
C ASP A 208 -5.67 1.31 19.76
N ASN A 209 -5.30 1.83 18.58
CA ASN A 209 -6.12 1.71 17.37
C ASN A 209 -5.62 0.62 16.41
N LEU A 210 -4.40 0.11 16.60
CA LEU A 210 -3.80 -0.88 15.69
C LEU A 210 -3.48 -2.19 16.42
N PHE A 211 -2.51 -2.20 17.33
CA PHE A 211 -2.00 -3.46 17.88
C PHE A 211 -2.96 -4.12 18.88
N SER A 212 -3.58 -3.37 19.79
CA SER A 212 -4.58 -3.92 20.73
C SER A 212 -5.79 -4.56 20.02
N PRO A 213 -6.38 -3.92 18.98
CA PRO A 213 -7.39 -4.57 18.14
C PRO A 213 -6.87 -5.82 17.42
N LEU A 214 -5.66 -5.76 16.86
CA LEU A 214 -5.07 -6.89 16.13
C LEU A 214 -4.78 -8.09 17.03
N GLU A 215 -4.31 -7.89 18.26
CA GLU A 215 -4.11 -8.95 19.25
C GLU A 215 -5.42 -9.68 19.56
N LYS A 216 -6.54 -8.95 19.67
CA LYS A 216 -7.86 -9.56 19.85
C LYS A 216 -8.33 -10.32 18.62
N LEU A 217 -8.06 -9.77 17.43
CA LEU A 217 -8.45 -10.37 16.15
C LEU A 217 -7.61 -11.61 15.80
N LEU A 218 -6.34 -11.65 16.22
CA LEU A 218 -5.34 -12.65 15.83
C LEU A 218 -4.47 -13.04 17.06
N PRO A 219 -5.06 -13.66 18.10
CA PRO A 219 -4.40 -13.85 19.40
C PRO A 219 -3.16 -14.76 19.38
N ASP A 220 -3.09 -15.70 18.44
CA ASP A 220 -1.97 -16.65 18.33
C ASP A 220 -0.81 -16.14 17.47
N ALA A 221 -0.77 -14.83 17.18
CA ALA A 221 0.22 -14.23 16.29
C ALA A 221 1.26 -13.39 17.04
N HIS A 222 2.50 -13.41 16.54
CA HIS A 222 3.53 -12.45 16.87
C HIS A 222 3.43 -11.24 15.94
N PHE A 223 3.43 -10.03 16.48
CA PHE A 223 3.27 -8.82 15.69
C PHE A 223 4.60 -8.13 15.39
N HIS A 224 4.72 -7.66 14.16
CA HIS A 224 5.89 -6.94 13.65
C HIS A 224 5.41 -5.64 13.01
N TYR A 225 6.01 -4.52 13.39
CA TYR A 225 5.77 -3.23 12.77
C TYR A 225 6.86 -2.94 11.74
N ILE A 226 6.47 -2.83 10.47
CA ILE A 226 7.36 -2.41 9.38
C ILE A 226 7.08 -0.95 9.07
N LEU A 227 8.10 -0.10 9.23
CA LEU A 227 8.03 1.30 8.83
C LEU A 227 8.92 1.55 7.61
N PHE A 228 8.30 1.89 6.48
CA PHE A 228 8.99 2.30 5.26
C PHE A 228 9.08 3.82 5.19
N SER A 229 10.30 4.37 5.09
CA SER A 229 10.49 5.82 5.06
C SER A 229 11.80 6.20 4.36
N SER A 230 12.01 7.50 4.10
CA SER A 230 13.32 7.98 3.64
C SER A 230 14.41 7.73 4.68
N GLU A 231 15.62 7.44 4.20
CA GLU A 231 16.80 7.23 5.05
C GLU A 231 17.05 8.41 5.99
N HIS A 232 16.86 9.64 5.48
CA HIS A 232 17.01 10.87 6.27
C HIS A 232 16.03 10.95 7.45
N ALA A 233 14.81 10.43 7.30
CA ALA A 233 13.81 10.44 8.38
C ALA A 233 14.08 9.36 9.44
N LEU A 234 14.65 8.22 9.03
CA LEU A 234 14.92 7.08 9.91
C LEU A 234 16.25 7.19 10.65
N TYR A 235 17.31 7.60 9.94
CA TYR A 235 18.66 7.45 10.43
C TYR A 235 19.45 8.76 10.46
N LYS A 236 20.39 8.79 11.39
CA LYS A 236 21.57 9.66 11.35
C LYS A 236 22.79 8.76 11.22
N HIS A 237 23.76 9.16 10.42
CA HIS A 237 24.99 8.40 10.24
C HIS A 237 26.08 8.93 11.16
N ILE A 238 26.67 8.04 11.94
CA ILE A 238 27.94 8.31 12.64
C ILE A 238 28.95 7.30 12.12
N GLN A 239 29.91 7.80 11.33
CA GLN A 239 30.80 6.99 10.50
C GLN A 239 30.01 6.13 9.51
N LYS A 240 30.04 4.80 9.64
CA LYS A 240 29.37 3.84 8.75
C LYS A 240 28.10 3.23 9.37
N TYR A 241 27.72 3.65 10.58
CA TYR A 241 26.64 3.02 11.32
C TYR A 241 25.36 3.86 11.24
N PRO A 242 24.27 3.30 10.70
CA PRO A 242 22.96 3.94 10.73
C PRO A 242 22.43 3.88 12.16
N ILE A 243 22.25 5.04 12.77
CA ILE A 243 21.69 5.20 14.11
C ILE A 243 20.29 5.75 13.99
N LEU A 244 19.34 5.17 14.73
CA LEU A 244 17.97 5.69 14.76
C LEU A 244 17.93 7.15 15.21
N ARG A 245 17.13 7.95 14.50
CA ARG A 245 16.72 9.27 14.98
C ARG A 245 15.73 9.14 16.13
N GLU A 246 15.48 10.25 16.79
CA GLU A 246 14.62 10.32 17.98
C GLU A 246 13.22 9.74 17.74
N LYS A 247 12.54 10.13 16.65
CA LYS A 247 11.17 9.66 16.40
C LYS A 247 11.08 8.15 16.09
N PRO A 248 11.90 7.57 15.20
CA PRO A 248 12.00 6.11 15.06
C PRO A 248 12.36 5.38 16.35
N LEU A 249 13.25 5.96 17.17
CA LEU A 249 13.63 5.38 18.45
C LEU A 249 12.47 5.38 19.46
N GLU A 250 11.69 6.45 19.52
CA GLU A 250 10.46 6.54 20.33
C GLU A 250 9.48 5.44 19.94
N ILE A 251 9.23 5.26 18.64
CA ILE A 251 8.36 4.20 18.11
C ILE A 251 8.88 2.83 18.50
N TYR A 252 10.16 2.54 18.23
CA TYR A 252 10.78 1.26 18.56
C TYR A 252 10.65 0.93 20.05
N THR A 253 10.95 1.89 20.92
CA THR A 253 10.93 1.67 22.37
C THR A 253 9.50 1.39 22.85
N ALA A 254 8.52 2.19 22.40
CA ALA A 254 7.12 2.05 22.80
C ALA A 254 6.49 0.73 22.33
N LEU A 255 6.89 0.23 21.15
CA LEU A 255 6.40 -1.04 20.61
C LEU A 255 7.13 -2.24 21.24
N LYS A 256 8.44 -2.12 21.49
CA LYS A 256 9.22 -3.18 22.14
C LYS A 256 8.72 -3.49 23.55
N GLU A 257 8.31 -2.47 24.31
CA GLU A 257 7.69 -2.65 25.64
C GLU A 257 6.41 -3.51 25.61
N GLN A 258 5.79 -3.63 24.45
CA GLN A 258 4.58 -4.42 24.21
C GLN A 258 4.88 -5.76 23.52
N GLY A 259 6.15 -6.13 23.34
CA GLY A 259 6.53 -7.34 22.63
C GLY A 259 6.33 -7.27 21.12
N ILE A 260 6.18 -6.07 20.55
CA ILE A 260 6.03 -5.86 19.10
C ILE A 260 7.41 -5.54 18.51
N SER A 261 7.91 -6.43 17.68
CA SER A 261 9.15 -6.25 16.93
C SER A 261 9.00 -5.11 15.92
N THR A 262 10.05 -4.32 15.70
CA THR A 262 10.02 -3.22 14.73
C THR A 262 11.15 -3.31 13.73
N ILE A 263 10.80 -3.18 12.44
CA ILE A 263 11.72 -3.24 11.32
C ILE A 263 11.59 -1.94 10.53
N PHE A 264 12.71 -1.29 10.25
CA PHE A 264 12.75 -0.04 9.51
C PHE A 264 13.28 -0.29 8.10
N PHE A 265 12.50 0.04 7.08
CA PHE A 265 12.92 -0.06 5.68
C PHE A 265 13.12 1.32 5.07
N THR A 266 14.07 1.41 4.14
CA THR A 266 14.34 2.64 3.39
C THR A 266 13.88 2.54 1.96
N PHE A 267 13.29 3.63 1.46
CA PHE A 267 13.22 3.85 0.02
C PHE A 267 14.62 4.17 -0.50
N ASN A 268 15.02 3.49 -1.58
CA ASN A 268 16.22 3.83 -2.32
C ASN A 268 15.92 4.92 -3.36
N GLU A 269 14.63 5.11 -3.68
CA GLU A 269 14.12 6.15 -4.54
C GLU A 269 14.14 7.50 -3.82
N SER A 270 14.62 8.53 -4.51
CA SER A 270 14.54 9.91 -4.02
C SER A 270 13.12 10.47 -4.13
N ARG A 271 12.84 11.55 -3.40
CA ARG A 271 11.59 12.32 -3.54
C ARG A 271 11.32 12.70 -5.00
N ASP A 272 12.34 13.19 -5.70
CA ASP A 272 12.23 13.55 -7.12
C ASP A 272 11.85 12.36 -8.01
N ALA A 273 12.24 11.13 -7.65
CA ALA A 273 11.83 9.94 -8.39
C ALA A 273 10.33 9.67 -8.22
N PHE A 274 9.79 9.84 -7.01
CA PHE A 274 8.35 9.77 -6.76
C PHE A 274 7.59 10.85 -7.51
N ASP A 275 8.08 12.09 -7.52
CA ASP A 275 7.44 13.19 -8.23
C ASP A 275 7.45 12.95 -9.75
N ARG A 276 8.53 12.38 -10.31
CA ARG A 276 8.56 11.96 -11.73
C ARG A 276 7.56 10.86 -12.05
N MET A 277 7.39 9.87 -11.16
CA MET A 277 6.35 8.85 -11.31
C MET A 277 4.95 9.46 -11.33
N ALA A 278 4.66 10.37 -10.39
CA ALA A 278 3.38 11.05 -10.36
C ALA A 278 3.12 11.86 -11.63
N HIS A 279 4.13 12.60 -12.11
CA HIS A 279 4.02 13.38 -13.35
C HIS A 279 3.77 12.49 -14.58
N HIS A 280 4.43 11.33 -14.66
CA HIS A 280 4.18 10.35 -15.72
C HIS A 280 2.72 9.89 -15.70
N LEU A 281 2.18 9.53 -14.54
CA LEU A 281 0.77 9.10 -14.43
C LEU A 281 -0.21 10.19 -14.87
N VAL A 282 0.02 11.45 -14.48
CA VAL A 282 -0.81 12.58 -14.95
C VAL A 282 -0.72 12.76 -16.47
N THR A 283 0.47 12.57 -17.04
CA THR A 283 0.67 12.63 -18.49
C THR A 283 -0.09 11.50 -19.20
N GLN A 284 -0.01 10.27 -18.69
CA GLN A 284 -0.74 9.14 -19.25
C GLN A 284 -2.26 9.33 -19.11
N TYR A 285 -2.75 9.78 -17.95
CA TYR A 285 -4.17 10.11 -17.76
C TYR A 285 -4.67 11.12 -18.80
N SER A 286 -3.91 12.20 -19.01
CA SER A 286 -4.26 13.20 -20.02
C SER A 286 -4.35 12.58 -21.42
N ARG A 287 -3.38 11.75 -21.81
CA ARG A 287 -3.37 11.04 -23.10
C ARG A 287 -4.56 10.10 -23.26
N ILE A 288 -4.90 9.35 -22.21
CA ILE A 288 -6.07 8.47 -22.19
C ILE A 288 -7.34 9.28 -22.41
N GLY A 289 -7.47 10.44 -21.75
CA GLY A 289 -8.61 11.35 -21.93
C GLY A 289 -8.77 11.92 -23.35
N TYR A 290 -7.69 11.94 -24.15
CA TYR A 290 -7.72 12.34 -25.57
C TYR A 290 -7.95 11.17 -26.53
N GLN A 291 -8.01 9.92 -26.04
CA GLN A 291 -8.34 8.79 -26.91
C GLN A 291 -9.82 8.86 -27.31
N THR A 292 -10.07 8.80 -28.61
CA THR A 292 -11.43 8.77 -29.14
C THR A 292 -12.05 7.43 -28.79
N VAL A 293 -13.11 7.45 -27.97
CA VAL A 293 -13.93 6.26 -27.74
C VAL A 293 -14.91 6.15 -28.91
N GLU A 294 -14.67 5.18 -29.79
CA GLU A 294 -15.62 4.85 -30.84
C GLU A 294 -16.70 3.92 -30.29
N PHE A 295 -17.94 4.40 -30.29
CA PHE A 295 -19.09 3.59 -29.93
C PHE A 295 -19.63 2.91 -31.19
N SER A 296 -19.66 1.57 -31.19
CA SER A 296 -20.40 0.80 -32.19
C SER A 296 -21.79 0.47 -31.63
N GLY A 297 -22.82 0.96 -32.31
CA GLY A 297 -24.20 0.71 -31.90
C GLY A 297 -25.20 1.62 -32.57
N ARG A 298 -26.46 1.53 -32.16
CA ARG A 298 -27.54 2.36 -32.69
C ARG A 298 -27.42 3.76 -32.09
N ILE A 299 -27.44 4.79 -32.92
CA ILE A 299 -27.61 6.18 -32.49
C ILE A 299 -29.02 6.61 -32.91
N VAL A 300 -29.84 7.03 -31.94
CA VAL A 300 -31.16 7.63 -32.21
C VAL A 300 -31.06 9.11 -31.89
N MET A 301 -31.18 9.95 -32.92
CA MET A 301 -31.11 11.40 -32.82
C MET A 301 -32.35 12.05 -33.41
N ASP A 302 -32.96 12.96 -32.65
CA ASP A 302 -33.95 13.91 -33.18
C ASP A 302 -33.71 15.31 -32.59
N HIS A 303 -34.63 16.24 -32.84
CA HIS A 303 -34.54 17.64 -32.44
C HIS A 303 -34.61 17.85 -30.92
N HIS A 304 -35.01 16.83 -30.16
CA HIS A 304 -35.20 16.86 -28.71
C HIS A 304 -34.34 15.83 -27.96
N LYS A 305 -33.84 14.77 -28.62
CA LYS A 305 -33.09 13.71 -27.94
C LYS A 305 -31.87 13.21 -28.73
N ILE A 306 -30.83 12.83 -27.99
CA ILE A 306 -29.72 12.01 -28.48
C ILE A 306 -29.63 10.80 -27.56
N ALA A 307 -29.78 9.60 -28.12
CA ALA A 307 -29.62 8.34 -27.41
C ALA A 307 -28.59 7.46 -28.12
N ILE A 308 -27.51 7.11 -27.42
CA ILE A 308 -26.44 6.24 -27.90
C ILE A 308 -26.61 4.89 -27.23
N TYR A 309 -26.78 3.82 -28.01
CA TYR A 309 -26.95 2.45 -27.49
C TYR A 309 -25.64 1.68 -27.69
N ASN A 310 -25.14 1.01 -26.66
CA ASN A 310 -23.98 0.11 -26.76
C ASN A 310 -24.47 -1.34 -26.82
N ASN A 311 -24.85 -1.82 -28.01
CA ASN A 311 -25.31 -3.19 -28.32
C ASN A 311 -26.44 -3.79 -27.44
N GLY A 312 -27.01 -3.02 -26.52
CA GLY A 312 -28.14 -3.40 -25.67
C GLY A 312 -29.39 -2.57 -25.93
N GLU A 313 -30.47 -2.91 -25.21
CA GLU A 313 -31.76 -2.22 -25.31
C GLU A 313 -31.77 -0.86 -24.59
N ASN A 314 -30.90 -0.68 -23.59
CA ASN A 314 -30.77 0.58 -22.85
C ASN A 314 -29.69 1.47 -23.46
N PRO A 315 -29.90 2.80 -23.55
CA PRO A 315 -28.84 3.69 -24.01
C PRO A 315 -27.69 3.70 -23.01
N PHE A 316 -26.47 3.84 -23.51
CA PHE A 316 -25.27 4.17 -22.74
C PHE A 316 -25.23 5.66 -22.40
N LEU A 317 -25.69 6.52 -23.32
CA LEU A 317 -25.81 7.97 -23.12
C LEU A 317 -27.18 8.43 -23.59
N TYR A 318 -27.85 9.23 -22.76
CA TYR A 318 -29.12 9.87 -23.12
C TYR A 318 -29.08 11.36 -22.79
N LEU A 319 -29.16 12.17 -23.84
CA LEU A 319 -29.23 13.63 -23.74
C LEU A 319 -30.61 14.09 -24.17
N GLU A 320 -31.23 14.94 -23.37
CA GLU A 320 -32.47 15.64 -23.72
C GLU A 320 -32.17 17.13 -23.89
N LYS A 321 -32.73 17.74 -24.95
CA LYS A 321 -32.56 19.17 -25.19
C LYS A 321 -33.46 19.96 -24.25
N ASP A 322 -32.86 20.78 -23.39
CA ASP A 322 -33.58 21.69 -22.51
C ASP A 322 -34.46 22.62 -23.35
N LYS A 323 -35.78 22.58 -23.09
CA LYS A 323 -36.77 23.31 -23.88
C LYS A 323 -36.68 24.83 -23.74
N LYS A 324 -36.07 25.34 -22.67
CA LYS A 324 -35.94 26.77 -22.39
C LYS A 324 -34.60 27.32 -22.87
N LEU A 325 -33.52 26.58 -22.62
CA LEU A 325 -32.16 27.06 -22.85
C LEU A 325 -31.56 26.54 -24.15
N GLY A 326 -32.14 25.49 -24.75
CA GLY A 326 -31.66 24.89 -25.99
C GLY A 326 -30.38 24.05 -25.85
N TYR A 327 -29.84 23.93 -24.64
CA TYR A 327 -28.66 23.10 -24.35
C TYR A 327 -29.06 21.63 -24.19
N TRP A 328 -28.12 20.72 -24.46
CA TRP A 328 -28.29 19.30 -24.21
C TRP A 328 -27.97 19.00 -22.74
N ARG A 329 -28.85 18.25 -22.08
CA ARG A 329 -28.69 17.82 -20.68
C ARG A 329 -28.68 16.30 -20.62
N GLU A 330 -27.65 15.74 -20.00
CA GLU A 330 -27.62 14.33 -19.67
C GLU A 330 -28.73 14.01 -18.66
N THR A 331 -29.51 12.96 -18.93
CA THR A 331 -30.62 12.56 -18.07
C THR A 331 -30.41 11.10 -17.66
N PRO A 332 -30.38 10.79 -16.34
CA PRO A 332 -30.21 9.43 -15.88
C PRO A 332 -31.36 8.54 -16.32
N PHE A 333 -31.07 7.27 -16.60
CA PHE A 333 -32.05 6.26 -16.98
C PHE A 333 -33.05 6.03 -15.84
N LYS A 334 -34.33 5.95 -16.19
CA LYS A 334 -35.42 5.57 -15.26
C LYS A 334 -35.68 4.08 -15.30
#